data_AF-A0A939ICN4-F1
#
_entry.id   AF-A0A939ICN4-F1
#
_cell.length_a   1.000
_cell.length_b   1.000
_cell.length_c   1.000
_cell.angle_alpha   90.00
_cell.angle_beta   90.00
_cell.angle_gamma   90.00
#
_symmetry.space_group_name_H-M   'P 1'
#
loop_
_entity.id
_entity.type
_entity.pdbx_description
1 polymer ?
#
loop_
_entity_poly.entity_id
_entity_poly.type
_entity_poly.pdbx_seq_one_letter_code
_entity_poly.pdbx_strand_id
1 'polypeptide(L)'
;MNFTPLAQKATAQRANTKVFSDSTDNRSYSAIFGNTKIFAGSTTLGTTNWQPYSNDLAPPGIEAGIYVDVDTSEAGFTSTPKYVISLGGINSHWRVTGASSVYNSTPTSFRVYIRFSEVDIISLYPTLTPEFANGQQWHINWIAVGK
;
A
#
# COMPACT_ATOMS: atom_id res chain seq x y z
N MET A 1 11.91 -46.10 38.46
CA MET A 1 11.26 -44.79 38.25
C MET A 1 10.56 -44.87 36.91
N ASN A 2 9.23 -44.95 36.91
CA ASN A 2 8.41 -45.05 35.70
C ASN A 2 7.87 -43.66 35.37
N PHE A 3 8.22 -43.13 34.20
CA PHE A 3 7.61 -41.91 33.67
C PHE A 3 6.50 -42.30 32.71
N THR A 4 5.26 -42.06 33.12
CA THR A 4 4.10 -42.13 32.23
C THR A 4 4.00 -40.79 31.49
N PRO A 5 3.93 -40.73 30.14
CA PRO A 5 3.74 -39.47 29.45
C PRO A 5 2.29 -39.00 29.60
N LEU A 6 2.11 -37.77 30.07
CA LEU A 6 0.84 -37.05 29.97
C LEU A 6 0.57 -36.77 28.49
N ALA A 7 -0.42 -37.46 27.92
CA ALA A 7 -0.96 -37.13 26.61
C ALA A 7 -1.65 -35.75 26.69
N GLN A 8 -0.98 -34.71 26.20
CA GLN A 8 -1.58 -33.40 26.01
C GLN A 8 -2.54 -33.51 24.82
N LYS A 9 -3.85 -33.57 25.08
CA LYS A 9 -4.88 -33.45 24.04
C LYS A 9 -4.78 -32.04 23.44
N ALA A 10 -4.03 -31.90 22.36
CA ALA A 10 -4.11 -30.73 21.50
C ALA A 10 -5.46 -30.78 20.78
N THR A 11 -6.45 -30.08 21.34
CA THR A 11 -7.70 -29.78 20.62
C THR A 11 -7.34 -28.88 19.44
N ALA A 12 -7.25 -29.44 18.25
CA ALA A 12 -7.14 -28.68 17.01
C ALA A 12 -8.41 -27.85 16.84
N GLN A 13 -8.35 -26.57 17.22
CA GLN A 13 -9.39 -25.61 16.89
C GLN A 13 -9.36 -25.43 15.38
N ARG A 14 -10.37 -25.98 14.68
CA ARG A 14 -10.51 -25.85 13.23
C ARG A 14 -10.56 -24.36 12.87
N ALA A 15 -9.49 -23.86 12.25
CA ALA A 15 -9.51 -22.56 11.61
C ALA A 15 -10.49 -22.66 10.42
N ASN A 16 -11.66 -22.05 10.60
CA ASN A 16 -12.70 -21.98 9.60
C ASN A 16 -12.19 -21.22 8.36
N THR A 17 -12.30 -21.92 7.23
CA THR A 17 -12.49 -21.40 5.85
C THR A 17 -11.40 -20.50 5.27
N LYS A 18 -10.44 -21.13 4.59
CA LYS A 18 -9.56 -20.49 3.61
C LYS A 18 -10.36 -20.21 2.32
N VAL A 19 -11.12 -19.10 2.27
CA VAL A 19 -11.66 -18.60 1.00
C VAL A 19 -10.59 -17.73 0.37
N PHE A 20 -9.84 -18.26 -0.58
CA PHE A 20 -9.19 -17.43 -1.58
C PHE A 20 -10.22 -17.18 -2.66
N SER A 21 -10.87 -16.03 -2.64
CA SER A 21 -11.58 -15.56 -3.82
C SER A 21 -10.55 -14.87 -4.69
N ASP A 22 -10.16 -15.52 -5.78
CA ASP A 22 -9.46 -14.86 -6.88
C ASP A 22 -10.43 -13.80 -7.42
N SER A 23 -10.08 -12.53 -7.22
CA SER A 23 -10.82 -11.45 -7.87
C SER A 23 -10.57 -11.60 -9.37
N THR A 24 -11.57 -11.38 -10.22
CA THR A 24 -11.39 -11.47 -11.68
C THR A 24 -10.39 -10.45 -12.23
N ASP A 25 -9.91 -9.53 -11.39
CA ASP A 25 -8.71 -8.73 -11.59
C ASP A 25 -7.53 -9.39 -10.82
N ASN A 26 -6.47 -9.78 -11.53
CA ASN A 26 -5.23 -10.38 -11.00
C ASN A 26 -4.47 -9.51 -9.98
N ARG A 27 -5.06 -8.41 -9.54
CA ARG A 27 -4.48 -7.37 -8.70
C ARG A 27 -4.95 -7.44 -7.25
N SER A 28 -5.98 -8.21 -6.93
CA SER A 28 -6.57 -8.23 -5.60
C SER A 28 -6.78 -9.64 -5.03
N TYR A 29 -6.39 -9.84 -3.77
CA TYR A 29 -6.50 -11.12 -3.06
C TYR A 29 -7.06 -10.91 -1.66
N SER A 30 -7.96 -11.80 -1.20
CA SER A 30 -8.51 -11.76 0.16
C SER A 30 -8.34 -13.09 0.92
N ALA A 31 -8.17 -13.00 2.23
CA ALA A 31 -8.22 -14.14 3.15
C ALA A 31 -8.85 -13.71 4.48
N ILE A 32 -9.73 -14.55 5.05
CA ILE A 32 -10.39 -14.30 6.33
C ILE A 32 -9.90 -15.32 7.35
N PHE A 33 -9.39 -14.85 8.49
CA PHE A 33 -8.95 -15.65 9.62
C PHE A 33 -9.74 -15.24 10.87
N GLY A 34 -10.81 -15.97 11.19
CA GLY A 34 -11.75 -15.57 12.24
C GLY A 34 -12.43 -14.24 11.88
N ASN A 35 -12.21 -13.21 12.70
CA ASN A 35 -12.74 -11.85 12.46
C ASN A 35 -11.74 -10.94 11.75
N THR A 36 -10.59 -11.45 11.32
CA THR A 36 -9.56 -10.66 10.64
C THR A 36 -9.60 -10.92 9.14
N LYS A 37 -9.78 -9.85 8.36
CA LYS A 37 -9.67 -9.84 6.90
C LYS A 37 -8.27 -9.34 6.51
N ILE A 38 -7.64 -10.06 5.60
CA ILE A 38 -6.45 -9.64 4.87
C ILE A 38 -6.89 -9.36 3.43
N PHE A 39 -6.53 -8.21 2.89
CA PHE A 39 -6.77 -7.87 1.50
C PHE A 39 -5.51 -7.24 0.92
N ALA A 40 -5.12 -7.64 -0.29
CA ALA A 40 -4.00 -7.04 -1.02
C ALA A 40 -4.50 -6.45 -2.33
N GLY A 41 -3.84 -5.41 -2.80
CA GLY A 41 -4.23 -4.68 -4.01
C GLY A 41 -3.07 -3.90 -4.63
N SER A 42 -3.32 -3.29 -5.78
CA SER A 42 -2.38 -2.38 -6.43
C SER A 42 -3.10 -1.29 -7.23
N THR A 43 -2.54 -0.08 -7.27
CA THR A 43 -3.03 0.95 -8.21
C THR A 43 -2.67 0.57 -9.65
N THR A 44 -3.44 1.04 -10.64
CA THR A 44 -3.19 0.69 -12.04
C THR A 44 -1.84 1.23 -12.54
N LEU A 45 -1.02 0.34 -13.08
CA LEU A 45 0.27 0.67 -13.69
C LEU A 45 0.08 1.67 -14.84
N GLY A 46 0.83 2.76 -14.81
CA GLY A 46 0.83 3.78 -15.87
C GLY A 46 -0.39 4.69 -15.90
N THR A 47 -1.40 4.44 -15.08
CA THR A 47 -2.58 5.29 -14.94
C THR A 47 -2.97 5.44 -13.46
N THR A 48 -2.00 5.43 -12.57
CA THR A 48 -2.24 5.75 -11.16
C THR A 48 -2.63 7.22 -11.08
N ASN A 49 -3.68 7.52 -10.31
CA ASN A 49 -4.25 8.86 -10.20
C ASN A 49 -3.39 9.79 -9.31
N TRP A 50 -2.13 9.96 -9.69
CA TRP A 50 -1.18 10.85 -9.05
C TRP A 50 -1.66 12.30 -9.17
N GLN A 51 -1.55 13.04 -8.08
CA GLN A 51 -1.90 14.45 -7.98
C GLN A 51 -0.67 15.24 -7.53
N PRO A 52 -0.35 16.39 -8.15
CA PRO A 52 0.73 17.24 -7.68
C PRO A 52 0.38 17.86 -6.32
N TYR A 53 1.39 18.15 -5.51
CA TYR A 53 1.22 19.01 -4.34
C TYR A 53 2.42 19.93 -4.15
N SER A 54 2.13 21.13 -3.66
CA SER A 54 3.11 22.12 -3.24
C SER A 54 3.18 22.19 -1.72
N ASN A 55 4.33 22.61 -1.17
CA ASN A 55 4.49 22.94 0.25
C ASN A 55 5.54 24.04 0.41
N ASP A 56 5.69 24.56 1.63
CA ASP A 56 6.61 25.66 1.93
C ASP A 56 8.10 25.31 1.77
N LEU A 57 8.43 24.02 1.56
CA LEU A 57 9.82 23.58 1.32
C LEU A 57 10.21 23.67 -0.16
N ALA A 58 9.24 23.78 -1.07
CA ALA A 58 9.50 23.95 -2.49
C ALA A 58 9.56 25.44 -2.86
N PRO A 59 10.48 25.86 -3.76
CA PRO A 59 10.47 27.22 -4.29
C PRO A 59 9.11 27.57 -4.94
N PRO A 60 8.71 28.86 -4.94
CA PRO A 60 7.48 29.28 -5.61
C PRO A 60 7.42 28.81 -7.07
N GLY A 61 6.32 28.16 -7.44
CA GLY A 61 6.11 27.64 -8.80
C GLY A 61 6.70 26.24 -9.07
N ILE A 62 7.26 25.58 -8.05
CA ILE A 62 7.76 24.20 -8.12
C ILE A 62 6.90 23.32 -7.21
N GLU A 63 6.37 22.22 -7.75
CA GLU A 63 5.68 21.23 -6.93
C GLU A 63 6.67 20.52 -5.99
N ALA A 64 6.25 20.29 -4.76
CA ALA A 64 7.06 19.59 -3.76
C ALA A 64 7.10 18.08 -3.99
N GLY A 65 6.11 17.54 -4.71
CA GLY A 65 6.02 16.14 -5.07
C GLY A 65 4.64 15.78 -5.61
N ILE A 66 4.30 14.50 -5.53
CA ILE A 66 2.98 13.98 -5.89
C ILE A 66 2.41 13.11 -4.78
N TYR A 67 1.09 12.96 -4.77
CA TYR A 67 0.40 12.05 -3.88
C TYR A 67 -0.66 11.25 -4.63
N VAL A 68 -1.15 10.18 -4.02
CA VAL A 68 -2.31 9.43 -4.51
C VAL A 68 -3.18 9.03 -3.34
N ASP A 69 -4.49 9.14 -3.52
CA ASP A 69 -5.48 8.49 -2.68
C ASP A 69 -5.76 7.10 -3.27
N VAL A 70 -5.37 6.05 -2.57
CA VAL A 70 -5.62 4.67 -2.97
C VAL A 70 -7.02 4.29 -2.47
N ASP A 71 -7.90 3.92 -3.39
CA ASP A 71 -9.22 3.37 -3.09
C ASP A 71 -9.08 1.89 -2.69
N THR A 72 -9.61 1.54 -1.52
CA THR A 72 -9.63 0.18 -0.98
C THR A 72 -11.04 -0.29 -0.64
N SER A 73 -12.07 0.42 -1.14
CA SER A 73 -13.48 0.13 -0.87
C SER A 73 -13.89 -1.31 -1.22
N GLU A 74 -13.30 -1.89 -2.27
CA GLU A 74 -13.53 -3.29 -2.67
C GLU A 74 -13.15 -4.30 -1.57
N ALA A 75 -12.23 -3.93 -0.67
CA ALA A 75 -11.84 -4.78 0.43
C ALA A 75 -12.93 -4.91 1.50
N GLY A 76 -13.89 -3.97 1.55
CA GLY A 76 -15.05 -4.03 2.44
C GLY A 76 -14.66 -4.13 3.92
N PHE A 77 -13.72 -3.29 4.36
CA PHE A 77 -13.41 -3.15 5.79
C PHE A 77 -14.47 -2.29 6.47
N THR A 78 -14.81 -2.65 7.71
CA THR A 78 -15.77 -1.93 8.57
C THR A 78 -15.08 -0.97 9.54
N SER A 79 -13.77 -1.14 9.72
CA SER A 79 -12.90 -0.26 10.51
C SER A 79 -11.58 -0.03 9.77
N THR A 80 -10.88 1.07 10.08
CA THR A 80 -9.62 1.39 9.40
C THR A 80 -8.60 0.27 9.59
N PRO A 81 -8.20 -0.44 8.52
CA PRO A 81 -7.23 -1.53 8.60
C PRO A 81 -5.81 -0.98 8.78
N LYS A 82 -4.87 -1.87 9.09
CA LYS A 82 -3.43 -1.57 9.04
C LYS A 82 -2.90 -1.85 7.64
N TYR A 83 -2.37 -0.82 6.99
CA TYR A 83 -1.79 -0.92 5.65
C TYR A 83 -0.26 -1.09 5.73
N VAL A 84 0.27 -1.99 4.92
CA VAL A 84 1.69 -2.08 4.54
C VAL A 84 1.74 -1.81 3.04
N ILE A 85 2.62 -0.89 2.63
CA ILE A 85 2.68 -0.42 1.25
C ILE A 85 4.10 -0.53 0.69
N SER A 86 4.20 -0.59 -0.63
CA SER A 86 5.46 -0.41 -1.36
C SER A 86 5.20 0.30 -2.69
N LEU A 87 6.18 1.05 -3.16
CA LEU A 87 6.16 1.65 -4.49
C LEU A 87 6.82 0.69 -5.49
N GLY A 88 6.07 0.29 -6.51
CA GLY A 88 6.58 -0.45 -7.67
C GLY A 88 6.67 0.44 -8.90
N GLY A 89 7.44 0.00 -9.90
CA GLY A 89 7.57 0.69 -11.19
C GLY A 89 8.69 0.10 -12.04
N ILE A 90 8.79 0.50 -13.30
CA ILE A 90 9.82 -0.06 -14.22
C ILE A 90 11.21 0.55 -14.01
N ASN A 91 11.30 1.76 -13.43
CA ASN A 91 12.57 2.46 -13.23
C ASN A 91 12.43 3.59 -12.19
N SER A 92 13.56 4.15 -11.72
CA SER A 92 13.69 5.40 -10.95
C SER A 92 12.94 5.53 -9.61
N HIS A 93 12.16 4.54 -9.18
CA HIS A 93 11.38 4.60 -7.94
C HIS A 93 12.25 4.57 -6.67
N TRP A 94 13.51 4.12 -6.76
CA TRP A 94 14.47 4.18 -5.64
C TRP A 94 14.86 5.61 -5.25
N ARG A 95 14.54 6.60 -6.08
CA ARG A 95 14.93 8.01 -5.89
C ARG A 95 13.97 8.79 -4.98
N VAL A 96 12.81 8.22 -4.67
CA VAL A 96 11.79 8.93 -3.89
C VAL A 96 11.85 8.57 -2.41
N THR A 97 11.36 9.51 -1.61
CA THR A 97 11.06 9.33 -0.19
C THR A 97 9.55 9.30 0.00
N GLY A 98 9.08 8.75 1.13
CA GLY A 98 7.65 8.71 1.47
C GLY A 98 6.88 7.48 0.96
N ALA A 99 7.52 6.62 0.15
CA ALA A 99 6.91 5.41 -0.42
C ALA A 99 6.43 4.36 0.61
N SER A 100 6.77 4.53 1.89
CA SER A 100 6.33 3.69 3.02
C SER A 100 5.41 4.43 3.99
N SER A 101 5.01 5.66 3.70
CA SER A 101 4.27 6.53 4.61
C SER A 101 2.79 6.55 4.25
N VAL A 102 1.97 5.96 5.12
CA VAL A 102 0.51 5.91 4.98
C VAL A 102 -0.12 7.06 5.77
N TYR A 103 -0.90 7.90 5.10
CA TYR A 103 -1.63 9.04 5.67
C TYR A 103 -3.15 8.86 5.55
N ASN A 104 -3.90 9.57 6.40
CA ASN A 104 -5.35 9.74 6.31
C ASN A 104 -6.15 8.43 6.09
N SER A 105 -5.72 7.33 6.71
CA SER A 105 -6.35 6.03 6.51
C SER A 105 -7.80 6.00 7.02
N THR A 106 -8.68 5.51 6.17
CA THR A 106 -10.08 5.20 6.45
C THR A 106 -10.33 3.71 6.17
N PRO A 107 -11.54 3.18 6.44
CA PRO A 107 -11.90 1.82 6.03
C PRO A 107 -11.85 1.59 4.51
N THR A 108 -11.90 2.65 3.70
CA THR A 108 -12.04 2.55 2.24
C THR A 108 -10.94 3.27 1.45
N SER A 109 -9.97 3.89 2.13
CA SER A 109 -8.92 4.64 1.45
C SER A 109 -7.72 4.91 2.36
N PHE A 110 -6.58 5.20 1.75
CA PHE A 110 -5.46 5.88 2.39
C PHE A 110 -4.72 6.75 1.38
N ARG A 111 -3.89 7.68 1.88
CA ARG A 111 -3.06 8.57 1.06
C ARG A 111 -1.57 8.21 1.16
N VAL A 112 -0.86 8.31 0.05
CA VAL A 112 0.60 8.22 -0.02
C VAL A 112 1.16 9.48 -0.66
N TYR A 113 2.13 10.11 0.00
CA TYR A 113 2.91 11.21 -0.57
C TYR A 113 4.29 10.69 -0.96
N ILE A 114 4.75 11.05 -2.16
CA ILE A 114 6.12 10.80 -2.60
C ILE A 114 6.74 12.07 -3.17
N ARG A 115 8.04 12.21 -2.92
CA ARG A 115 8.86 13.29 -3.46
C ARG A 115 10.28 12.80 -3.70
N PHE A 116 10.99 13.47 -4.59
CA PHE A 116 12.43 13.30 -4.68
C PHE A 116 13.12 13.74 -3.37
N SER A 117 14.27 13.14 -3.07
CA SER A 117 15.08 13.56 -1.93
C SER A 117 15.57 15.01 -2.10
N GLU A 118 15.91 15.71 -1.01
CA GLU A 118 16.41 17.09 -1.09
C GLU A 118 17.65 17.22 -1.98
N VAL A 119 18.53 16.20 -1.99
CA VAL A 119 19.72 16.12 -2.85
C VAL A 119 19.35 16.06 -4.33
N ASP A 120 18.26 15.38 -4.67
CA ASP A 120 17.75 15.32 -6.04
C ASP A 120 17.07 16.64 -6.44
N ILE A 121 16.37 17.32 -5.52
CA ILE A 121 15.69 18.59 -5.79
C ILE A 121 16.69 19.70 -6.15
N ILE A 122 17.84 19.75 -5.49
CA ILE A 122 18.89 20.76 -5.77
C ILE A 122 19.71 20.45 -7.04
N SER A 123 19.60 19.25 -7.61
CA SER A 123 20.46 18.76 -8.70
C SER A 123 19.87 18.92 -10.11
N LEU A 124 19.06 19.95 -10.36
CA LEU A 124 18.41 20.21 -11.67
C LEU A 124 17.52 19.06 -12.18
N TYR A 125 17.15 18.10 -11.34
CA TYR A 125 16.19 17.09 -11.76
C TYR A 125 14.81 17.73 -11.96
N PRO A 126 14.05 17.29 -12.98
CA PRO A 126 12.71 17.80 -13.18
C PRO A 126 11.88 17.54 -11.93
N THR A 127 11.01 18.49 -11.62
CA THR A 127 9.93 18.35 -10.62
C THR A 127 9.28 16.98 -10.75
N LEU A 128 9.02 16.30 -9.64
CA LEU A 128 8.28 15.05 -9.70
C LEU A 128 6.84 15.35 -10.10
N THR A 129 6.46 14.93 -11.32
CA THR A 129 5.12 15.13 -11.90
C THR A 129 4.33 13.82 -12.00
N PRO A 130 2.98 13.87 -12.01
CA PRO A 130 2.14 12.71 -12.33
C PRO A 130 2.52 12.03 -13.66
N GLU A 131 2.85 12.81 -14.69
CA GLU A 131 3.19 12.31 -16.02
C GLU A 131 4.48 11.48 -15.98
N PHE A 132 5.50 11.98 -15.29
CA PHE A 132 6.74 11.23 -15.06
C PHE A 132 6.47 9.91 -14.33
N ALA A 133 5.74 9.94 -13.21
CA ALA A 133 5.44 8.75 -12.42
C ALA A 133 4.68 7.70 -13.25
N ASN A 134 3.66 8.13 -13.99
CA ASN A 134 2.91 7.24 -14.88
C ASN A 134 3.75 6.72 -16.06
N GLY A 135 4.63 7.56 -16.64
CA GLY A 135 5.59 7.12 -17.66
C GLY A 135 6.57 6.05 -17.15
N GLN A 136 6.89 6.06 -15.86
CA GLN A 136 7.68 5.01 -15.19
C GLN A 136 6.82 3.88 -14.61
N GLN A 137 5.53 3.84 -14.93
CA GLN A 137 4.55 2.87 -14.42
C GLN A 137 4.54 2.76 -12.89
N TRP A 138 4.78 3.88 -12.20
CA TRP A 138 4.78 3.91 -10.74
C TRP A 138 3.38 3.62 -10.20
N HIS A 139 3.32 2.67 -9.27
CA HIS A 139 2.09 2.19 -8.65
C HIS A 139 2.32 1.81 -7.19
N ILE A 140 1.28 1.90 -6.38
CA ILE A 140 1.32 1.51 -4.97
C ILE A 140 0.79 0.08 -4.85
N ASN A 141 1.65 -0.84 -4.42
CA ASN A 141 1.25 -2.15 -3.94
C ASN A 141 0.92 -2.06 -2.46
N TRP A 142 -0.12 -2.77 -2.02
CA TRP A 142 -0.54 -2.72 -0.64
C TRP A 142 -1.09 -4.04 -0.12
N ILE A 143 -0.93 -4.25 1.19
CA ILE A 143 -1.59 -5.28 1.98
C ILE A 143 -2.26 -4.59 3.17
N ALA A 144 -3.52 -4.92 3.41
CA ALA A 144 -4.33 -4.42 4.49
C ALA A 144 -4.75 -5.56 5.41
N VAL A 145 -4.66 -5.35 6.73
CA VAL A 145 -5.13 -6.28 7.75
C VAL A 145 -6.09 -5.56 8.70
N GLY A 146 -7.33 -6.02 8.77
CA GLY A 146 -8.39 -5.34 9.51
C GLY A 146 -9.64 -6.17 9.71
N LYS A 147 -10.75 -5.51 10.04
CA LYS A 147 -12.09 -6.11 10.15
C LYS A 147 -13.01 -5.50 9.11
#